data_AF-A0AAJ1UAY4-F1
#
_entry.id   AF-A0AAJ1UAY4-F1
#
_cell.length_a   1.000
_cell.length_b   1.000
_cell.length_c   1.000
_cell.angle_alpha   90.00
_cell.angle_beta   90.00
_cell.angle_gamma   90.00
#
_symmetry.space_group_name_H-M   'P 1'
#
loop_
_entity.id
_entity.type
_entity.pdbx_description
1 polymer ?
#
loop_
_entity_poly.entity_id
_entity_poly.type
_entity_poly.pdbx_seq_one_letter_code
_entity_poly.pdbx_strand_id
1 'polypeptide(L)'
;MTYVPEQQVQGWHRHTTAASGKFESVCCVTEEDEDAVYTIVKRTINGQSVRYVERLHSRRVEALEDAFFVDAGLSYSGAPATTFGGLDHLEGEEVNILADGAVMSRQVVTGGEVTLQQPASTVHVGLPITADLVTLPMAFEAQAAGQG
;
A
#
# COMPACT_ATOMS: atom_id res chain seq x y z
N MET A 1 -8.10 8.07 -12.15
CA MET A 1 -7.68 8.66 -13.44
C MET A 1 -7.04 9.99 -13.12
N THR A 2 -5.82 10.21 -13.58
CA THR A 2 -5.13 11.50 -13.45
C THR A 2 -5.26 12.20 -14.80
N TYR A 3 -5.78 13.42 -14.79
CA TYR A 3 -6.02 14.19 -15.99
C TYR A 3 -5.55 15.62 -15.77
N VAL A 4 -4.60 16.07 -16.60
CA VAL A 4 -4.12 17.45 -16.65
C VAL A 4 -4.38 17.96 -18.07
N PRO A 5 -5.56 18.54 -18.33
CA PRO A 5 -5.98 18.96 -19.66
C PRO A 5 -4.99 19.91 -20.33
N GLU A 6 -4.46 20.87 -19.56
CA GLU A 6 -3.55 21.92 -20.03
C GLU A 6 -2.23 21.35 -20.56
N GLN A 7 -1.84 20.16 -20.09
CA GLN A 7 -0.65 19.46 -20.54
C GLN A 7 -0.96 18.25 -21.44
N GLN A 8 -2.23 18.04 -21.80
CA GLN A 8 -2.71 16.87 -22.55
C GLN A 8 -2.27 15.53 -21.92
N VAL A 9 -2.04 15.49 -20.60
CA VAL A 9 -1.61 14.29 -19.89
C VAL A 9 -2.82 13.55 -19.35
N GLN A 10 -2.94 12.27 -19.74
CA GLN A 10 -3.94 11.34 -19.23
C GLN A 10 -3.24 10.08 -18.74
N GLY A 11 -3.52 9.69 -17.50
CA GLY A 11 -3.02 8.47 -16.88
C GLY A 11 -4.13 7.74 -16.15
N TRP A 12 -4.14 6.41 -16.27
CA TRP A 12 -5.01 5.56 -15.46
C TRP A 12 -4.19 4.43 -14.86
N HIS A 13 -4.61 4.00 -13.68
CA HIS A 13 -4.06 2.85 -13.00
C HIS A 13 -5.21 2.12 -12.33
N ARG A 14 -5.07 0.80 -12.16
CA ARG A 14 -6.03 -0.04 -11.46
C ARG A 14 -5.42 -0.46 -10.14
N HIS A 15 -6.15 -0.26 -9.05
CA HIS A 15 -5.80 -0.83 -7.75
C HIS A 15 -6.36 -2.24 -7.64
N THR A 16 -5.53 -3.14 -7.14
CA THR A 16 -5.89 -4.51 -6.77
C THR A 16 -5.45 -4.73 -5.33
N THR A 17 -6.18 -5.58 -4.61
CA THR A 17 -5.76 -6.13 -3.31
C THR A 17 -5.44 -7.61 -3.47
N ALA A 18 -4.94 -8.28 -2.43
CA ALA A 18 -4.71 -9.73 -2.43
C ALA A 18 -5.95 -10.50 -2.93
N ALA A 19 -5.74 -11.69 -3.48
CA ALA A 19 -6.80 -12.46 -4.15
C ALA A 19 -8.04 -12.73 -3.28
N SER A 20 -7.88 -12.72 -1.95
CA SER A 20 -8.94 -12.88 -0.96
C SER A 20 -9.80 -11.62 -0.75
N GLY A 21 -9.39 -10.46 -1.28
CA GLY A 21 -10.04 -9.16 -1.08
C GLY A 21 -10.82 -8.64 -2.30
N LYS A 22 -11.92 -7.95 -2.04
CA LYS A 22 -12.73 -7.25 -3.05
C LYS A 22 -13.17 -5.88 -2.55
N PHE A 23 -12.83 -4.83 -3.30
CA PHE A 23 -13.38 -3.49 -3.09
C PHE A 23 -14.88 -3.49 -3.43
N GLU A 24 -15.72 -3.07 -2.49
CA GLU A 24 -17.18 -2.97 -2.62
C GLU A 24 -17.70 -1.54 -2.64
N SER A 25 -16.97 -0.60 -2.03
CA SER A 25 -17.32 0.83 -2.02
C SER A 25 -16.06 1.68 -1.90
N VAL A 26 -16.13 2.92 -2.37
CA VAL A 26 -15.09 3.93 -2.24
C VAL A 26 -15.71 5.31 -2.03
N CYS A 27 -15.13 6.11 -1.13
CA CYS A 27 -15.41 7.54 -1.03
C CYS A 27 -14.13 8.31 -0.74
N CYS A 28 -14.21 9.62 -0.90
CA CYS A 28 -13.13 10.54 -0.58
C CYS A 28 -13.63 11.49 0.51
N VAL A 29 -12.82 11.69 1.54
CA VAL A 29 -13.12 12.58 2.66
C VAL A 29 -11.92 13.50 2.85
N THR A 30 -12.16 14.81 2.88
CA THR A 30 -11.10 15.77 3.17
C THR A 30 -10.71 15.68 4.64
N GLU A 31 -9.42 15.44 4.91
CA GLU A 31 -8.82 15.35 6.23
C GLU A 31 -7.61 16.27 6.30
N GLU A 32 -7.66 17.24 7.22
CA GLU A 32 -6.61 18.25 7.39
C GLU A 32 -6.22 18.92 6.05
N ASP A 33 -5.08 18.52 5.48
CA ASP A 33 -4.53 19.02 4.23
C ASP A 33 -4.35 17.95 3.15
N GLU A 34 -5.05 16.82 3.27
CA GLU A 34 -5.17 15.80 2.23
C GLU A 34 -6.62 15.33 1.99
N ASP A 35 -6.87 14.82 0.81
CA ASP A 35 -8.11 14.13 0.48
C ASP A 35 -7.90 12.62 0.68
N ALA A 36 -8.41 12.10 1.79
CA ALA A 36 -8.25 10.71 2.19
C ALA A 36 -9.26 9.80 1.46
N VAL A 37 -8.75 8.77 0.80
CA VAL A 37 -9.59 7.75 0.14
C VAL A 37 -9.91 6.65 1.13
N TYR A 38 -11.21 6.41 1.32
CA TYR A 38 -11.75 5.32 2.12
C TYR A 38 -12.38 4.27 1.21
N THR A 39 -12.20 3.01 1.57
CA THR A 39 -12.78 1.87 0.85
C THR A 39 -13.46 0.91 1.81
N ILE A 40 -14.49 0.23 1.32
CA ILE A 40 -15.01 -0.98 1.96
C ILE A 40 -14.42 -2.17 1.22
N VAL A 41 -13.65 -2.99 1.93
CA VAL A 41 -13.04 -4.19 1.38
C VAL A 41 -13.65 -5.42 2.04
N LYS A 42 -14.25 -6.29 1.23
CA LYS A 42 -14.68 -7.61 1.68
C LYS A 42 -13.50 -8.58 1.59
N ARG A 43 -13.19 -9.29 2.68
CA ARG A 43 -12.13 -10.29 2.76
C ARG A 43 -12.68 -11.62 3.28
N THR A 44 -11.97 -12.71 2.99
CA THR A 44 -12.24 -14.02 3.61
C THR A 44 -11.15 -14.33 4.62
N ILE A 45 -11.47 -14.28 5.91
CA ILE A 45 -10.54 -14.52 7.02
C ILE A 45 -10.99 -15.75 7.78
N ASN A 46 -10.14 -16.76 7.92
CA ASN A 46 -10.47 -18.04 8.58
C ASN A 46 -11.80 -18.67 8.08
N GLY A 47 -12.05 -18.57 6.77
CA GLY A 47 -13.26 -19.07 6.13
C GLY A 47 -14.51 -18.19 6.28
N GLN A 48 -14.43 -17.06 6.98
CA GLN A 48 -15.55 -16.13 7.15
C GLN A 48 -15.41 -14.90 6.25
N SER A 49 -16.52 -14.46 5.68
CA SER A 49 -16.57 -13.19 4.95
C SER A 49 -16.71 -12.02 5.94
N VAL A 50 -15.71 -11.14 5.95
CA VAL A 50 -15.65 -9.94 6.80
C VAL A 50 -15.51 -8.70 5.90
N ARG A 51 -15.95 -7.53 6.37
CA ARG A 51 -15.77 -6.25 5.70
C ARG A 51 -14.94 -5.31 6.56
N TYR A 52 -13.96 -4.68 5.94
CA TYR A 52 -13.09 -3.71 6.56
C TYR A 52 -13.31 -2.33 5.94
N VAL A 53 -13.23 -1.30 6.78
CA VAL A 53 -13.04 0.07 6.32
C VAL A 53 -11.54 0.29 6.22
N GLU A 54 -11.04 0.54 5.03
CA GLU A 54 -9.61 0.74 4.78
C GLU A 54 -9.39 2.15 4.21
N ARG A 55 -8.47 2.90 4.82
CA ARG A 55 -8.04 4.24 4.39
C ARG A 55 -6.71 4.11 3.66
N LEU A 56 -6.58 4.71 2.49
CA LEU A 56 -5.27 4.84 1.85
C LEU A 56 -4.35 5.70 2.75
N HIS A 57 -3.14 5.21 2.98
CA HIS A 57 -2.16 5.94 3.78
C HIS A 57 -1.69 7.21 3.05
N SER A 58 -1.27 8.22 3.83
CA SER A 58 -0.71 9.45 3.25
C SER A 58 0.51 9.12 2.39
N ARG A 59 0.72 9.91 1.34
CA ARG A 59 1.94 9.83 0.51
C ARG A 59 3.05 10.75 1.01
N ARG A 60 2.83 11.45 2.11
CA ARG A 60 3.85 12.22 2.80
C ARG A 60 4.64 11.29 3.71
N VAL A 61 5.92 11.13 3.40
CA VAL A 61 6.84 10.28 4.15
C VAL A 61 8.00 11.17 4.58
N GLU A 62 8.17 11.36 5.89
CA GLU A 62 9.20 12.24 6.45
C GLU A 62 10.50 11.48 6.76
N ALA A 63 10.38 10.29 7.35
CA ALA A 63 11.48 9.37 7.59
C ALA A 63 11.29 8.02 6.91
N LEU A 64 12.39 7.28 6.74
CA LEU A 64 12.35 5.95 6.12
C LEU A 64 11.50 4.97 6.94
N GLU A 65 11.49 5.11 8.26
CA GLU A 65 10.69 4.28 9.16
C GLU A 65 9.18 4.51 9.03
N ASP A 66 8.74 5.66 8.50
CA ASP A 66 7.33 5.99 8.26
C ASP A 66 6.81 5.47 6.90
N ALA A 67 7.66 4.77 6.14
CA ALA A 67 7.34 4.35 4.79
C ALA A 67 6.26 3.24 4.77
N PHE A 68 4.99 3.65 4.66
CA PHE A 68 3.86 2.74 4.57
C PHE A 68 3.53 2.35 3.12
N PHE A 69 4.18 1.28 2.63
CA PHE A 69 3.98 0.75 1.27
C PHE A 69 3.50 -0.71 1.27
N VAL A 70 2.43 -0.96 2.02
CA VAL A 70 1.75 -2.26 2.12
C VAL A 70 0.26 -2.08 1.90
N ASP A 71 -0.42 -3.16 1.54
CA ASP A 71 -1.89 -3.21 1.45
C ASP A 71 -2.47 -3.82 2.73
N ALA A 72 -3.66 -3.40 3.14
CA ALA A 72 -4.33 -3.86 4.37
C ALA A 72 -3.44 -3.81 5.62
N GLY A 73 -2.48 -2.87 5.69
CA GLY A 73 -1.46 -2.88 6.73
C GLY A 73 -1.89 -2.23 8.05
N LEU A 74 -1.14 -2.54 9.11
CA LEU A 74 -1.19 -1.84 10.39
C LEU A 74 0.19 -1.33 10.78
N SER A 75 0.19 -0.28 11.60
CA SER A 75 1.39 0.34 12.15
C SER A 75 1.46 0.14 13.66
N TYR A 76 2.63 -0.22 14.14
CA TYR A 76 3.03 -0.15 15.54
C TYR A 76 4.00 1.03 15.72
N SER A 77 3.79 1.83 16.76
CA SER A 77 4.75 2.84 17.21
C SER A 77 4.76 2.82 18.74
N GLY A 78 5.91 2.53 19.35
CA GLY A 78 6.00 2.37 20.80
C GLY A 78 7.36 1.91 21.31
N ALA A 79 7.36 1.39 22.53
CA ALA A 79 8.57 0.84 23.14
C ALA A 79 9.09 -0.35 22.32
N PRO A 80 10.41 -0.52 22.15
CA PRO A 80 10.96 -1.59 21.34
C PRO A 80 10.42 -2.97 21.73
N ALA A 81 9.82 -3.68 20.79
CA ALA A 81 9.22 -4.99 20.98
C ALA A 81 9.66 -5.96 19.88
N THR A 82 9.58 -7.27 20.15
CA THR A 82 9.88 -8.31 19.15
C THR A 82 8.63 -8.94 18.56
N THR A 83 7.48 -8.81 19.21
CA THR A 83 6.23 -9.46 18.80
C THR A 83 5.17 -8.40 18.55
N PHE A 84 4.56 -8.47 17.37
CA PHE A 84 3.58 -7.49 16.89
C PHE A 84 2.31 -8.23 16.50
N GLY A 85 1.26 -8.04 17.32
CA GLY A 85 -0.04 -8.68 17.16
C GLY A 85 -1.11 -7.74 16.56
N GLY A 86 -2.37 -8.17 16.63
CA GLY A 86 -3.52 -7.42 16.09
C GLY A 86 -3.68 -7.57 14.57
N LEU A 87 -3.02 -8.56 13.97
CA LEU A 87 -3.01 -8.84 12.54
C LEU A 87 -4.05 -9.91 12.16
N ASP A 88 -5.11 -10.09 12.94
CA ASP A 88 -6.14 -11.11 12.71
C ASP A 88 -6.77 -11.01 11.32
N HIS A 89 -6.84 -9.81 10.73
CA HIS A 89 -7.35 -9.58 9.38
C HIS A 89 -6.40 -10.06 8.28
N LEU A 90 -5.21 -10.53 8.62
CA LEU A 90 -4.20 -11.09 7.71
C LEU A 90 -3.82 -12.53 8.08
N GLU A 91 -4.57 -13.19 8.97
CA GLU A 91 -4.26 -14.55 9.43
C GLU A 91 -4.07 -15.52 8.25
N GLY A 92 -2.93 -16.21 8.23
CA GLY A 92 -2.54 -17.15 7.17
C GLY A 92 -2.00 -16.51 5.88
N GLU A 93 -1.97 -15.18 5.78
CA GLU A 93 -1.40 -14.46 4.64
C GLU A 93 0.10 -14.19 4.85
N GLU A 94 0.86 -14.16 3.76
CA GLU A 94 2.26 -13.76 3.77
C GLU A 94 2.39 -12.23 3.68
N VAL A 95 3.08 -11.62 4.64
CA VAL A 95 3.16 -10.16 4.80
C VAL A 95 4.56 -9.60 4.52
N ASN A 96 4.58 -8.37 4.03
CA ASN A 96 5.75 -7.49 4.06
C ASN A 96 5.84 -6.81 5.43
N ILE A 97 7.07 -6.64 5.91
CA ILE A 97 7.34 -5.99 7.20
C ILE A 97 8.45 -4.96 7.01
N LEU A 98 8.18 -3.72 7.41
CA LEU A 98 9.17 -2.67 7.59
C LEU A 98 9.32 -2.41 9.09
N ALA A 99 10.55 -2.40 9.59
CA ALA A 99 10.83 -2.16 11.01
C ALA A 99 12.01 -1.19 11.16
N ASP A 100 11.79 -0.05 11.82
CA ASP A 100 12.76 1.04 12.02
C ASP A 100 13.50 1.41 10.71
N GLY A 101 12.74 1.47 9.60
CA GLY A 101 13.25 1.82 8.27
C GLY A 101 13.97 0.68 7.52
N ALA A 102 14.10 -0.49 8.12
CA ALA A 102 14.71 -1.67 7.48
C ALA A 102 13.64 -2.68 7.03
N VAL A 103 13.82 -3.22 5.82
CA VAL A 103 12.95 -4.29 5.29
C VAL A 103 13.31 -5.61 5.97
N MET A 104 12.33 -6.26 6.58
CA MET A 104 12.49 -7.56 7.22
C MET A 104 12.12 -8.70 6.26
N SER A 105 12.54 -9.92 6.60
CA SER A 105 12.07 -11.11 5.88
C SER A 105 10.56 -11.23 5.99
N ARG A 106 9.91 -11.63 4.88
CA ARG A 106 8.47 -11.90 4.82
C ARG A 106 8.12 -13.01 5.80
N GLN A 107 6.96 -12.92 6.43
CA GLN A 107 6.45 -13.92 7.38
C GLN A 107 4.99 -14.22 7.06
N VAL A 108 4.53 -15.41 7.46
CA VAL A 108 3.10 -15.74 7.46
C VAL A 108 2.54 -15.36 8.83
N VAL A 109 1.45 -14.60 8.85
CA VAL A 109 0.77 -14.26 10.09
C VAL A 109 0.17 -15.52 10.69
N THR A 110 0.52 -15.81 11.94
CA THR A 110 0.04 -16.98 12.68
C THR A 110 -0.43 -16.54 14.05
N GLY A 111 -1.68 -16.85 14.40
CA GLY A 111 -2.26 -16.41 15.67
C GLY A 111 -2.42 -14.89 15.78
N GLY A 112 -2.57 -14.19 14.65
CA GLY A 112 -2.72 -12.75 14.58
C GLY A 112 -1.44 -11.96 14.85
N GLU A 113 -0.25 -12.59 14.78
CA GLU A 113 1.03 -11.95 15.09
C GLU A 113 2.16 -12.31 14.13
N VAL A 114 3.21 -11.47 14.15
CA VAL A 114 4.54 -11.70 13.58
C VAL A 114 5.62 -11.44 14.64
N THR A 115 6.77 -12.11 14.52
CA THR A 115 7.88 -11.96 15.48
C THR A 115 9.19 -11.61 14.76
N LEU A 116 9.85 -10.55 15.19
CA LEU A 116 11.16 -10.10 14.73
C LEU A 116 12.28 -10.65 15.63
N GLN A 117 13.47 -10.83 15.04
CA GLN A 117 14.66 -11.32 15.77
C GLN A 117 15.28 -10.25 16.68
N GLN A 118 15.08 -8.98 16.34
CA GLN A 118 15.56 -7.83 17.09
C GLN A 118 14.37 -6.92 17.42
N PRO A 119 14.38 -6.25 18.58
CA PRO A 119 13.29 -5.36 18.95
C PRO A 119 13.28 -4.12 18.05
N ALA A 120 12.08 -3.65 17.69
CA ALA A 120 11.87 -2.46 16.86
C ALA A 120 10.78 -1.55 17.45
N SER A 121 10.84 -0.25 17.16
CA SER A 121 9.93 0.76 17.75
C SER A 121 8.83 1.21 16.80
N THR A 122 9.14 1.32 15.50
CA THR A 122 8.21 1.68 14.44
C THR A 122 8.14 0.53 13.44
N VAL A 123 6.98 -0.11 13.34
CA VAL A 123 6.80 -1.31 12.50
C VAL A 123 5.54 -1.20 11.67
N HIS A 124 5.66 -1.45 10.37
CA HIS A 124 4.53 -1.56 9.44
C HIS A 124 4.44 -2.98 8.91
N VAL A 125 3.26 -3.60 9.03
CA VAL A 125 3.01 -4.96 8.56
C VAL A 125 1.79 -4.96 7.67
N GLY A 126 1.87 -5.56 6.49
CA GLY A 126 0.72 -5.69 5.59
C GLY A 126 1.01 -6.55 4.37
N LEU A 127 -0.01 -6.73 3.53
CA LEU A 127 0.08 -7.53 2.31
C LEU A 127 1.06 -6.89 1.31
N PRO A 128 1.79 -7.71 0.51
CA PRO A 128 2.58 -7.20 -0.59
C PRO A 128 1.74 -6.43 -1.60
N ILE A 129 2.33 -5.35 -2.11
CA ILE A 129 1.85 -4.67 -3.31
C ILE A 129 2.78 -5.00 -4.47
N THR A 130 2.20 -5.39 -5.60
CA THR A 130 2.90 -5.45 -6.89
C THR A 130 2.49 -4.24 -7.72
N ALA A 131 3.47 -3.46 -8.15
CA ALA A 131 3.25 -2.26 -8.97
C ALA A 131 3.87 -2.46 -10.35
N ASP A 132 3.03 -2.36 -11.38
CA ASP A 132 3.43 -2.42 -12.78
C ASP A 132 3.24 -1.05 -13.44
N LEU A 133 4.19 -0.64 -14.26
CA LEU A 133 4.14 0.61 -15.01
C LEU A 133 4.42 0.36 -16.49
N VAL A 134 3.58 0.94 -17.34
CA VAL A 134 3.82 1.04 -18.78
C VAL A 134 3.89 2.51 -19.15
N THR A 135 5.03 2.93 -19.71
CA THR A 135 5.22 4.30 -20.17
C THR A 135 4.58 4.50 -21.54
N LEU A 136 4.36 5.77 -21.89
CA LEU A 136 4.05 6.12 -23.28
C LEU A 136 5.19 5.68 -24.21
N PRO A 137 4.88 5.37 -25.49
CA PRO A 137 5.91 5.18 -26.49
C PRO A 137 6.81 6.42 -26.59
N MET A 138 8.12 6.22 -26.77
CA MET A 138 9.01 7.35 -27.08
C MET A 138 8.62 7.94 -28.44
N ALA A 139 8.25 9.23 -28.47
CA ALA A 139 8.09 9.97 -29.70
C ALA A 139 9.46 10.54 -30.11
N PHE A 140 9.95 10.17 -31.29
CA PHE A 140 11.17 10.75 -31.87
C PHE A 140 10.76 11.77 -32.93
N GLU A 141 10.89 13.06 -32.64
CA GLU A 141 10.77 14.11 -33.65
C GLU A 141 12.14 14.37 -34.29
N ALA A 142 12.40 13.74 -35.43
CA ALA A 142 13.50 14.16 -36.28
C ALA A 142 13.12 15.49 -36.95
N GLN A 143 13.79 16.60 -36.58
CA GLN A 143 13.70 17.83 -37.38
C GLN A 143 14.14 17.51 -38.81
N ALA A 144 13.19 17.55 -39.76
CA ALA A 144 13.51 17.50 -41.17
C ALA A 144 14.31 18.76 -41.50
N ALA A 145 15.62 18.61 -41.70
CA ALA A 145 16.44 19.65 -42.31
C ALA A 145 15.99 19.77 -43.78
N GLY A 146 15.09 20.71 -44.05
CA GLY A 146 14.72 21.09 -45.41
C GLY A 146 15.95 21.60 -46.15
N GLN A 147 16.41 20.86 -47.15
CA GLN A 147 17.34 21.36 -48.16
C GLN A 147 16.51 21.93 -49.33
N GLY A 148 16.56 23.25 -49.49
CA GLY A 148 16.19 23.97 -50.70
C GLY A 148 17.42 24.69 -51.24
#